data_AF-A0AAU4ZI84-F1
#
_entry.id   AF-A0AAU4ZI84-F1
#
_cell.length_a   1.000
_cell.length_b   1.000
_cell.length_c   1.000
_cell.angle_alpha   90.00
_cell.angle_beta   90.00
_cell.angle_gamma   90.00
#
_symmetry.space_group_name_H-M   'P 1'
#
loop_
_entity.id
_entity.type
_entity.pdbx_description
1 polymer ?
#
loop_
_entity_poly.entity_id
_entity_poly.type
_entity_poly.pdbx_seq_one_letter_code
_entity_poly.pdbx_strand_id
1 'polypeptide(L)'
;MRPWVRRNYDETRLWAWMPFEGGSNRRWLLEELGERIRPEWNNTVKPGRWEIARPHLRTLTEALASRFGEVDVYLEFSTTERCHTKCQTADGDDCTCSCRGEHHGGGTYWTQWQLVGEDILIGPMGRVERDYVVRREDIGR
;
A
#
# COMPACT_ATOMS: atom_id res chain seq x y z
N MET A 1 -4.96 11.25 13.59
CA MET A 1 -4.71 9.91 13.02
C MET A 1 -3.53 10.02 12.08
N ARG A 2 -2.64 9.03 12.07
CA ARG A 2 -1.57 8.94 11.08
C ARG A 2 -2.19 8.65 9.70
N PRO A 3 -1.65 9.17 8.58
CA PRO A 3 -2.08 8.71 7.26
C PRO A 3 -1.83 7.22 7.11
N TRP A 4 -2.63 6.57 6.27
CA TRP A 4 -2.49 5.15 6.02
C TRP A 4 -2.81 4.79 4.57
N VAL A 5 -2.25 3.68 4.11
CA VAL A 5 -2.53 3.03 2.83
C VAL A 5 -2.82 1.56 3.10
N ARG A 6 -3.86 1.02 2.45
CA ARG A 6 -4.25 -0.38 2.54
C ARG A 6 -4.42 -0.96 1.15
N ARG A 7 -3.75 -2.10 0.92
CA ARG A 7 -3.87 -2.91 -0.29
C ARG A 7 -4.49 -4.26 0.11
N ASN A 8 -5.80 -4.36 -0.10
CA ASN A 8 -6.52 -5.61 0.13
C ASN A 8 -6.26 -6.59 -1.03
N TYR A 9 -6.41 -7.87 -0.75
CA TYR A 9 -6.12 -8.92 -1.72
C TYR A 9 -7.08 -8.87 -2.92
N ASP A 10 -8.39 -8.79 -2.64
CA ASP A 10 -9.47 -8.88 -3.63
C ASP A 10 -9.86 -7.52 -4.25
N GLU A 11 -9.21 -6.42 -3.83
CA GLU A 11 -9.51 -5.07 -4.31
C GLU A 11 -8.58 -4.63 -5.44
N THR A 12 -9.16 -3.98 -6.44
CA THR A 12 -8.41 -3.36 -7.55
C THR A 12 -7.92 -1.94 -7.23
N ARG A 13 -8.32 -1.41 -6.07
CA ARG A 13 -7.98 -0.07 -5.60
C ARG A 13 -7.34 -0.12 -4.23
N LEU A 14 -6.34 0.73 -4.03
CA LEU A 14 -5.82 1.09 -2.72
C LEU A 14 -6.87 1.90 -1.99
N TRP A 15 -6.98 1.63 -0.70
CA TRP A 15 -7.69 2.51 0.22
C TRP A 15 -6.67 3.34 0.95
N ALA A 16 -6.89 4.63 1.06
CA ALA A 16 -5.98 5.51 1.78
C ALA A 16 -6.71 6.59 2.55
N TRP A 17 -6.07 7.10 3.58
CA TRP A 17 -6.54 8.28 4.27
C TRP A 17 -5.35 9.16 4.64
N MET A 18 -5.59 10.46 4.66
CA MET A 18 -4.63 11.44 5.14
C MET A 18 -5.35 12.64 5.73
N PRO A 19 -4.72 13.36 6.68
CA PRO A 19 -5.20 14.65 7.12
C PRO A 19 -5.35 15.63 5.96
N PHE A 20 -6.22 16.63 6.14
CA PHE A 20 -6.28 17.77 5.24
C PHE A 20 -5.34 18.86 5.76
N GLU A 21 -4.27 19.18 5.02
CA GLU A 21 -3.30 20.23 5.38
C GLU A 21 -3.35 21.41 4.41
N GLY A 22 -4.55 21.94 4.19
CA GLY A 22 -4.77 23.08 3.30
C GLY A 22 -4.75 22.73 1.81
N GLY A 23 -5.30 23.63 1.00
CA GLY A 23 -5.44 23.42 -0.44
C GLY A 23 -6.44 22.32 -0.81
N SER A 24 -6.00 21.31 -1.55
CA SER A 24 -6.83 20.18 -1.99
C SER A 24 -6.03 18.89 -2.00
N ASN A 25 -6.43 17.94 -1.16
CA ASN A 25 -5.87 16.59 -1.14
C ASN A 25 -5.98 15.91 -2.51
N ARG A 26 -7.07 16.16 -3.25
CA ARG A 26 -7.22 15.67 -4.62
C ARG A 26 -6.17 16.26 -5.56
N ARG A 27 -5.93 17.58 -5.49
CA ARG A 27 -4.91 18.24 -6.33
C ARG A 27 -3.53 17.69 -6.02
N TRP A 28 -3.19 17.57 -4.74
CA TRP A 28 -1.91 16.99 -4.33
C TRP A 28 -1.74 15.55 -4.83
N LEU A 29 -2.77 14.69 -4.74
CA LEU A 29 -2.71 13.33 -5.30
C LEU A 29 -2.45 13.32 -6.82
N LEU A 30 -3.01 14.27 -7.58
CA LEU A 30 -2.75 14.38 -9.01
C LEU A 30 -1.31 14.82 -9.31
N GLU A 31 -0.74 15.69 -8.47
CA GLU A 31 0.64 16.17 -8.60
C GLU A 31 1.65 15.04 -8.32
N GLU A 32 1.42 14.24 -7.27
CA GLU A 32 2.34 13.15 -6.87
C GLU A 32 2.21 11.89 -7.72
N LEU A 33 0.98 11.53 -8.12
CA LEU A 33 0.71 10.25 -8.79
C LEU A 33 0.50 10.38 -10.30
N GLY A 34 0.46 11.62 -10.81
CA GLY A 34 0.29 11.96 -12.21
C GLY A 34 -1.16 12.31 -12.59
N GLU A 35 -1.32 13.24 -13.54
CA GLU A 35 -2.63 13.81 -13.90
C GLU A 35 -3.65 12.81 -14.46
N ARG A 36 -3.20 11.64 -14.94
CA ARG A 36 -4.07 10.60 -15.50
C ARG A 36 -4.75 9.74 -14.45
N ILE A 37 -4.35 9.83 -13.18
CA ILE A 37 -4.99 9.07 -12.12
C ILE A 37 -6.40 9.60 -11.84
N ARG A 38 -7.26 8.74 -11.30
CA ARG A 38 -8.65 9.08 -10.92
C ARG A 38 -8.87 8.85 -9.44
N PRO A 39 -8.31 9.69 -8.54
CA PRO A 39 -8.50 9.52 -7.11
C PRO A 39 -9.96 9.86 -6.75
N GLU A 40 -10.62 8.96 -6.04
CA GLU A 40 -12.02 9.10 -5.65
C GLU A 40 -12.11 9.14 -4.12
N TRP A 41 -12.88 10.09 -3.58
CA TRP A 41 -13.15 10.16 -2.16
C TRP A 41 -14.46 9.42 -1.86
N ASN A 42 -14.36 8.28 -1.18
CA ASN A 42 -15.50 7.53 -0.68
C ASN A 42 -15.85 7.99 0.74
N ASN A 43 -16.92 8.77 0.84
CA ASN A 43 -17.48 9.25 2.11
C ASN A 43 -18.66 8.42 2.63
N THR A 44 -18.99 7.31 1.96
CA THR A 44 -20.08 6.40 2.37
C THR A 44 -19.65 5.48 3.53
N VAL A 45 -18.34 5.32 3.71
CA VAL A 45 -17.71 4.59 4.82
C VAL A 45 -17.20 5.55 5.89
N LYS A 46 -17.04 5.06 7.13
CA LYS A 46 -16.46 5.83 8.24
C LYS A 46 -15.25 5.10 8.83
N PRO A 47 -14.06 5.75 8.91
CA PRO A 47 -13.76 7.06 8.33
C PRO A 47 -13.87 7.02 6.80
N GLY A 48 -14.14 8.17 6.18
CA GLY A 48 -14.07 8.30 4.72
C GLY A 48 -12.66 8.00 4.22
N ARG A 49 -12.50 7.63 2.95
CA ARG A 49 -11.21 7.20 2.38
C ARG A 49 -11.06 7.60 0.93
N TRP A 50 -9.82 7.76 0.49
CA TRP A 50 -9.43 7.80 -0.91
C TRP A 50 -9.36 6.40 -1.50
N GLU A 51 -9.83 6.26 -2.73
CA GLU A 51 -9.71 5.05 -3.54
C GLU A 51 -8.84 5.36 -4.77
N ILE A 52 -7.69 4.70 -4.87
CA ILE A 52 -6.62 4.99 -5.84
C ILE A 52 -6.27 3.69 -6.57
N ALA A 53 -5.86 3.73 -7.84
CA ALA A 53 -5.53 2.50 -8.55
C ALA A 53 -4.34 1.77 -7.89
N ARG A 54 -4.43 0.44 -7.80
CA ARG A 54 -3.45 -0.44 -7.12
C ARG A 54 -1.98 -0.21 -7.51
N PRO A 55 -1.62 0.03 -8.79
CA PRO A 55 -0.22 0.21 -9.20
C PRO A 55 0.48 1.44 -8.61
N HIS A 56 -0.23 2.31 -7.90
CA HIS A 56 0.37 3.48 -7.24
C HIS A 56 0.82 3.19 -5.80
N LEU A 57 0.87 1.92 -5.37
CA LEU A 57 1.18 1.57 -3.98
C LEU A 57 2.51 2.17 -3.52
N ARG A 58 3.59 1.95 -4.28
CA ARG A 58 4.91 2.59 -4.06
C ARG A 58 4.77 4.09 -3.87
N THR A 59 4.35 4.76 -4.94
CA THR A 59 4.44 6.21 -5.08
C THR A 59 3.53 6.91 -4.08
N LEU A 60 2.33 6.38 -3.82
CA LEU A 60 1.42 6.93 -2.81
C LEU A 60 2.00 6.82 -1.41
N THR A 61 2.57 5.67 -1.07
CA THR A 61 3.18 5.42 0.24
C THR A 61 4.35 6.38 0.48
N GLU A 62 5.27 6.45 -0.47
CA GLU A 62 6.45 7.34 -0.40
C GLU A 62 6.04 8.82 -0.36
N ALA A 63 5.05 9.24 -1.16
CA ALA A 63 4.53 10.62 -1.13
C ALA A 63 3.88 10.97 0.22
N LEU A 64 3.12 10.05 0.82
CA LEU A 64 2.51 10.25 2.14
C LEU A 64 3.56 10.34 3.25
N ALA A 65 4.52 9.42 3.30
CA ALA A 65 5.62 9.49 4.27
C ALA A 65 6.46 10.76 4.06
N SER A 66 6.74 11.14 2.82
CA SER A 66 7.43 12.41 2.49
C SER A 66 6.67 13.62 3.02
N ARG A 67 5.34 13.65 2.89
CA ARG A 67 4.51 14.77 3.35
C ARG A 67 4.34 14.79 4.87
N PHE A 68 3.96 13.67 5.47
CA PHE A 68 3.50 13.60 6.87
C PHE A 68 4.54 13.06 7.85
N GLY A 69 5.74 12.68 7.37
CA GLY A 69 6.83 12.13 8.17
C GLY A 69 6.79 10.60 8.26
N GLU A 70 5.60 10.02 8.38
CA GLU A 70 5.39 8.57 8.43
C GLU A 70 3.98 8.18 7.95
N VAL A 71 3.82 6.96 7.47
CA VAL A 71 2.56 6.39 7.00
C VAL A 71 2.46 4.91 7.40
N ASP A 72 1.28 4.49 7.84
CA ASP A 72 0.99 3.07 8.09
C ASP A 72 0.58 2.38 6.77
N VAL A 73 1.11 1.19 6.50
CA VAL A 73 0.82 0.43 5.27
C VAL A 73 0.38 -0.97 5.61
N TYR A 74 -0.82 -1.33 5.15
CA TYR A 74 -1.47 -2.62 5.39
C TYR A 74 -1.55 -3.41 4.09
N LEU A 75 -0.92 -4.59 4.05
CA LEU A 75 -0.85 -5.43 2.85
C LEU A 75 -1.44 -6.81 3.12
N GLU A 76 -2.49 -7.18 2.38
CA GLU A 76 -3.07 -8.52 2.47
C GLU A 76 -2.44 -9.49 1.47
N PHE A 77 -2.14 -10.70 1.93
CA PHE A 77 -1.62 -11.79 1.12
C PHE A 77 -2.50 -13.03 1.26
N SER A 78 -2.50 -13.87 0.24
CA SER A 78 -3.16 -15.18 0.32
C SER A 78 -2.31 -16.16 1.12
N THR A 79 -2.93 -17.00 1.93
CA THR A 79 -2.22 -18.11 2.60
C THR A 79 -2.08 -19.34 1.70
N THR A 80 -2.69 -19.34 0.52
CA THR A 80 -2.80 -20.51 -0.37
C THR A 80 -2.25 -20.27 -1.77
N GLU A 81 -2.18 -19.02 -2.23
CA GLU A 81 -1.66 -18.67 -3.56
C GLU A 81 -0.15 -18.90 -3.60
N ARG A 82 0.27 -19.95 -4.30
CA ARG A 82 1.69 -20.28 -4.45
C ARG A 82 2.40 -19.23 -5.29
N CYS A 83 3.56 -18.77 -4.81
CA CYS A 83 4.44 -17.91 -5.59
C CYS A 83 4.88 -18.61 -6.89
N HIS A 84 4.76 -17.90 -8.01
CA HIS A 84 5.13 -18.38 -9.34
C HIS A 84 6.29 -17.52 -9.89
N THR A 85 7.05 -18.05 -10.85
CA THR A 85 8.20 -17.36 -11.48
C THR A 85 7.86 -15.95 -11.96
N LYS A 86 6.63 -15.72 -12.43
CA LYS A 86 6.16 -14.38 -12.83
C LYS A 86 6.23 -13.34 -11.71
N CYS A 87 5.96 -13.72 -10.47
CA CYS A 87 6.11 -12.85 -9.30
C CYS A 87 7.60 -12.68 -8.94
N GLN A 88 8.38 -13.76 -9.06
CA GLN A 88 9.81 -13.71 -8.78
C GLN A 88 10.60 -12.83 -9.74
N THR A 89 10.12 -12.64 -10.96
CA THR A 89 10.74 -11.81 -11.99
C THR A 89 9.90 -10.57 -12.31
N ALA A 90 8.95 -10.19 -11.44
CA ALA A 90 8.12 -9.02 -11.67
C ALA A 90 8.89 -7.74 -11.33
N ASP A 91 8.87 -6.77 -12.25
CA ASP A 91 9.38 -5.41 -12.02
C ASP A 91 8.38 -4.57 -11.20
N GLY A 92 7.09 -4.88 -11.36
CA GLY A 92 6.00 -4.18 -10.68
C GLY A 92 5.94 -4.53 -9.20
N ASP A 93 5.25 -3.72 -8.43
CA ASP A 93 5.31 -3.74 -6.99
C ASP A 93 4.01 -4.27 -6.35
N ASP A 94 3.36 -5.27 -6.94
CA ASP A 94 2.08 -5.80 -6.44
C ASP A 94 2.16 -7.32 -6.25
N CYS A 95 2.60 -7.73 -5.06
CA CYS A 95 2.69 -9.14 -4.68
C CYS A 95 1.54 -9.55 -3.76
N THR A 96 0.75 -10.55 -4.15
CA THR A 96 -0.34 -11.10 -3.32
C THR A 96 -0.09 -12.53 -2.82
N CYS A 97 1.00 -13.18 -3.24
CA CYS A 97 1.25 -14.59 -2.94
C CYS A 97 1.54 -14.87 -1.46
N SER A 98 1.41 -16.15 -1.09
CA SER A 98 1.75 -16.68 0.24
C SER A 98 3.23 -16.53 0.62
N CYS A 99 4.08 -16.25 -0.36
CA CYS A 99 5.45 -15.78 -0.16
C CYS A 99 5.54 -14.45 0.61
N ARG A 100 4.45 -13.67 0.63
CA ARG A 100 4.37 -12.35 1.26
C ARG A 100 5.46 -11.37 0.82
N GLY A 101 5.85 -11.44 -0.45
CA GLY A 101 6.90 -10.61 -1.04
C GLY A 101 8.33 -11.10 -0.82
N GLU A 102 8.56 -12.22 -0.11
CA GLU A 102 9.91 -12.72 0.20
C GLU A 102 10.71 -13.16 -1.04
N HIS A 103 10.01 -13.54 -2.11
CA HIS A 103 10.63 -13.98 -3.36
C HIS A 103 10.32 -13.06 -4.54
N HIS A 104 9.62 -11.95 -4.32
CA HIS A 104 9.16 -11.06 -5.38
C HIS A 104 10.35 -10.28 -5.96
N GLY A 105 10.48 -10.25 -7.29
CA GLY A 105 11.54 -9.51 -8.00
C GLY A 105 12.99 -9.88 -7.65
N GLY A 106 13.25 -11.11 -7.16
CA GLY A 106 14.59 -11.53 -6.72
C GLY A 106 14.92 -11.23 -5.24
N GLY A 107 13.95 -10.70 -4.48
CA GLY A 107 14.04 -10.50 -3.03
C GLY A 107 14.02 -9.03 -2.58
N THR A 108 13.63 -8.84 -1.31
CA THR A 108 13.47 -7.56 -0.59
C THR A 108 12.58 -6.55 -1.28
N TYR A 109 11.31 -6.93 -1.39
CA TYR A 109 10.27 -6.15 -2.06
C TYR A 109 10.11 -4.70 -1.53
N TRP A 110 10.61 -4.38 -0.31
CA TRP A 110 10.71 -3.01 0.23
C TRP A 110 11.81 -2.86 1.31
N THR A 111 13.09 -3.07 0.99
CA THR A 111 14.22 -3.21 1.96
C THR A 111 14.32 -2.12 3.05
N GLN A 112 13.68 -0.98 2.86
CA GLN A 112 13.65 0.15 3.78
C GLN A 112 12.35 0.31 4.60
N TRP A 113 11.25 -0.37 4.24
CA TRP A 113 10.00 -0.30 5.03
C TRP A 113 10.09 -1.18 6.26
N GLN A 114 9.80 -0.61 7.43
CA GLN A 114 9.90 -1.33 8.69
C GLN A 114 8.64 -2.17 8.94
N LEU A 115 8.78 -3.50 8.94
CA LEU A 115 7.72 -4.40 9.39
C LEU A 115 7.48 -4.17 10.89
N VAL A 116 6.25 -3.84 11.26
CA VAL A 116 5.85 -3.58 12.67
C VAL A 116 4.97 -4.67 13.25
N GLY A 117 4.29 -5.45 12.40
CA GLY A 117 3.43 -6.54 12.83
C GLY A 117 3.04 -7.48 11.70
N GLU A 118 2.59 -8.69 12.06
CA GLU A 118 1.97 -9.64 11.15
C GLU A 118 0.78 -10.29 11.87
N ASP A 119 -0.42 -10.02 11.36
CA ASP A 119 -1.67 -10.53 11.93
C ASP A 119 -2.26 -11.62 11.03
N ILE A 120 -2.43 -12.81 11.62
CA ILE A 120 -3.03 -13.95 10.94
C ILE A 120 -4.55 -13.84 11.06
N LEU A 121 -5.17 -13.14 10.11
CA LEU A 121 -6.62 -13.13 9.95
C LEU A 121 -7.08 -14.39 9.20
N ILE A 122 -7.32 -15.49 9.91
CA ILE A 122 -8.00 -16.67 9.33
C ILE A 122 -9.49 -16.37 9.16
N GLY A 123 -9.83 -15.60 8.12
CA GLY A 123 -11.17 -15.58 7.54
C GLY A 123 -11.42 -16.83 6.69
N PRO A 124 -12.66 -17.08 6.23
CA PRO A 124 -13.00 -18.24 5.38
C PRO A 124 -12.18 -18.34 4.08
N MET A 125 -11.48 -17.27 3.68
CA MET A 125 -10.69 -17.22 2.44
C MET A 125 -9.17 -17.30 2.61
N GLY A 126 -8.63 -17.53 3.82
CA GLY A 126 -7.19 -17.73 4.01
C GLY A 126 -6.35 -16.52 3.58
N ARG A 127 -6.38 -15.46 4.39
CA ARG A 127 -5.59 -14.25 4.18
C ARG A 127 -4.67 -13.99 5.38
N VAL A 128 -3.64 -13.21 5.18
CA VAL A 128 -2.74 -12.71 6.23
C VAL A 128 -2.40 -11.26 5.91
N GLU A 129 -2.42 -10.39 6.93
CA GLU A 129 -2.08 -8.98 6.80
C GLU A 129 -0.68 -8.74 7.37
N ARG A 130 0.14 -7.97 6.64
CA ARG A 130 1.39 -7.43 7.16
C ARG A 130 1.29 -5.92 7.29
N ASP A 131 1.80 -5.44 8.41
CA ASP A 131 1.77 -4.05 8.80
C ASP A 131 3.18 -3.48 8.70
N TYR A 132 3.31 -2.42 7.91
CA TYR A 132 4.56 -1.68 7.77
C TYR A 132 4.36 -0.25 8.24
N VAL A 133 5.42 0.33 8.76
CA VAL A 133 5.55 1.78 8.88
C VAL A 133 6.62 2.22 7.92
N VAL A 134 6.29 3.21 7.09
CA VAL A 134 7.24 3.86 6.19
C VAL A 134 7.48 5.25 6.71
N ARG A 135 8.74 5.57 6.99
CA ARG A 135 9.13 6.89 7.48
C ARG A 135 9.87 7.65 6.40
N ARG A 136 9.83 8.97 6.47
CA ARG A 136 10.51 9.86 5.52
C ARG A 136 12.00 9.55 5.44
N GLU A 137 12.65 9.21 6.55
CA GLU A 137 14.07 8.85 6.60
C GLU A 137 14.41 7.53 5.90
N ASP A 138 13.40 6.71 5.63
CA ASP A 138 13.50 5.40 4.98
C ASP A 138 13.11 5.47 3.50
N ILE A 139 13.11 6.66 2.87
CA ILE A 139 12.82 6.82 1.44
C ILE A 139 14.13 7.13 0.70
N GLY A 140 14.45 6.34 -0.32
CA GLY A 140 15.59 6.57 -1.20
C GLY A 140 16.95 6.14 -0.64
N ARG A 141 16.96 5.29 0.40
CA ARG A 141 18.16 4.63 0.92
C ARG A 141 18.43 3.29 0.22
#